data_AF-A0A6A6WGQ5-F1
#
_entry.id   AF-A0A6A6WGQ5-F1
#
_cell.length_a   1.000
_cell.length_b   1.000
_cell.length_c   1.000
_cell.angle_alpha   90.00
_cell.angle_beta   90.00
_cell.angle_gamma   90.00
#
_symmetry.space_group_name_H-M   'P 1'
#
loop_
_entity.id
_entity.type
_entity.pdbx_description
1 polymer ?
#
loop_
_entity_poly.entity_id
_entity_poly.type
_entity_poly.pdbx_seq_one_letter_code
_entity_poly.pdbx_strand_id
1 'polypeptide(L)' 'MGGDSAAEDRARAMKDDDDADEWDKRIDNTGCAVENARMTDCYYEKKDWRACKAEMDAFRKCWAKHGNDQRTATKDV' A
#
# COMPACT_ATOMS: atom_id res chain seq x y z
N MET A 1 15.03 11.78 -37.54
CA MET A 1 14.12 12.00 -36.40
C MET A 1 14.07 10.70 -35.61
N GLY A 2 14.80 10.59 -34.50
CA GLY A 2 14.88 9.30 -33.80
C GLY A 2 15.92 9.26 -32.67
N GLY A 3 15.99 10.30 -31.84
CA GLY A 3 16.98 10.40 -30.76
C GLY A 3 16.40 10.58 -29.35
N ASP A 4 15.11 10.87 -29.19
CA ASP A 4 14.59 11.39 -27.91
C ASP A 4 13.74 10.39 -27.10
N SER A 5 13.09 9.39 -27.71
CA SER A 5 12.19 8.47 -26.97
C SER A 5 12.89 7.62 -25.90
N ALA A 6 14.11 7.14 -26.14
CA ALA A 6 14.78 6.25 -25.19
C ALA A 6 15.24 6.97 -23.90
N ALA A 7 15.46 8.30 -23.97
CA ALA A 7 15.81 9.11 -22.82
C ALA A 7 14.56 9.45 -21.99
N GLU A 8 13.43 9.70 -22.65
CA GLU A 8 12.13 9.94 -22.00
C GLU A 8 11.59 8.68 -21.32
N ASP A 9 11.72 7.51 -21.94
CA ASP A 9 11.33 6.22 -21.34
C ASP A 9 12.19 5.88 -20.11
N ARG A 10 13.50 6.17 -20.16
CA ARG A 10 14.39 6.00 -19.00
C ARG A 10 14.10 7.00 -17.88
N ALA A 11 13.78 8.24 -18.21
CA ALA A 11 13.38 9.25 -17.23
C ALA A 11 12.03 8.93 -16.58
N ARG A 12 11.13 8.23 -17.28
CA ARG A 12 9.88 7.71 -16.71
C ARG A 12 10.11 6.51 -15.80
N ALA A 13 10.97 5.58 -16.20
CA ALA A 13 11.36 4.42 -15.38
C ALA A 13 12.10 4.83 -14.09
N MET A 14 12.93 5.88 -14.13
CA MET A 14 13.63 6.40 -12.95
C MET A 14 12.74 7.21 -12.01
N LYS A 15 11.53 7.62 -12.43
CA LYS A 15 10.55 8.28 -11.54
C LYS A 15 9.68 7.31 -10.76
N ASP A 16 9.58 6.05 -11.20
CA ASP A 16 8.80 5.01 -10.51
C ASP A 16 9.58 4.36 -9.34
N ASP A 17 10.88 4.63 -9.21
CA ASP A 17 11.79 3.98 -8.23
C ASP A 17 12.03 4.80 -6.96
N ASP A 18 11.60 6.07 -6.91
CA ASP A 18 11.80 6.99 -5.77
C ASP A 18 10.49 7.34 -5.05
N ASP A 19 9.45 6.54 -5.28
CA ASP A 19 8.08 6.80 -4.88
C ASP A 19 7.59 5.71 -3.92
N ALA A 20 6.79 6.08 -2.93
CA ALA A 20 6.09 5.16 -2.03
C ALA A 20 5.62 3.90 -2.76
N ASP A 21 5.93 2.72 -2.18
CA ASP A 21 5.60 1.42 -2.75
C ASP A 21 4.19 1.47 -3.35
N GLU A 22 3.97 0.84 -4.51
CA GLU A 22 2.63 0.81 -5.14
C GLU A 22 1.54 0.37 -4.13
N TRP A 23 1.95 -0.44 -3.16
CA TRP A 23 1.14 -0.86 -2.03
C TRP A 23 0.81 0.25 -1.02
N ASP A 24 1.77 1.09 -0.65
CA ASP A 24 1.56 2.24 0.23
C ASP A 24 0.68 3.28 -0.45
N LYS A 25 0.92 3.59 -1.74
CA LYS A 25 0.04 4.44 -2.55
C LYS A 25 -1.40 3.92 -2.54
N ARG A 26 -1.60 2.60 -2.63
CA ARG A 26 -2.95 1.98 -2.59
C ARG A 26 -3.61 2.14 -1.23
N ILE A 27 -2.85 2.03 -0.13
CA ILE A 27 -3.34 2.18 1.23
C ILE A 27 -3.64 3.65 1.57
N ASP A 28 -2.82 4.60 1.11
CA ASP A 28 -3.07 6.03 1.29
C ASP A 28 -4.41 6.45 0.68
N ASN A 29 -4.72 5.90 -0.50
CA ASN A 29 -5.99 6.13 -1.18
C ASN A 29 -7.21 5.49 -0.49
N THR A 30 -7.02 4.59 0.47
CA THR A 30 -8.14 3.99 1.24
C THR A 30 -8.60 4.86 2.40
N GLY A 31 -7.77 5.81 2.85
CA GLY A 31 -7.99 6.58 4.08
C GLY A 31 -7.63 5.85 5.37
N CYS A 32 -7.04 4.65 5.29
CA CYS A 32 -6.64 3.81 6.43
C CYS A 32 -5.11 3.67 6.59
N ALA A 33 -4.35 4.64 6.07
CA ALA A 33 -2.89 4.64 6.10
C ALA A 33 -2.32 4.65 7.52
N VAL A 34 -2.96 5.37 8.44
CA VAL A 34 -2.50 5.49 9.83
C VAL A 34 -2.60 4.14 10.54
N GLU A 35 -3.71 3.42 10.37
CA GLU A 35 -3.92 2.10 10.94
C GLU A 35 -2.97 1.06 10.31
N ASN A 36 -2.72 1.17 8.99
CA ASN A 36 -1.76 0.32 8.30
C ASN A 36 -0.33 0.55 8.83
N ALA A 37 0.09 1.81 8.96
CA ALA A 37 1.40 2.17 9.50
C ALA A 37 1.59 1.60 10.92
N ARG A 38 0.60 1.76 11.81
CA ARG A 38 0.66 1.20 13.17
C ARG A 38 0.78 -0.32 13.18
N MET A 39 0.08 -1.01 12.28
CA MET A 39 0.19 -2.47 12.16
C MET A 39 1.58 -2.89 11.68
N THR A 40 2.11 -2.18 10.67
CA THR A 40 3.44 -2.40 10.12
C THR A 40 4.51 -2.13 11.19
N ASP A 41 4.40 -1.03 11.94
CA ASP A 41 5.30 -0.68 13.04
C ASP A 41 5.31 -1.75 14.13
N CYS A 42 4.13 -2.22 14.57
CA CYS A 42 4.04 -3.31 15.55
C CYS A 42 4.72 -4.58 15.06
N TYR A 43 4.55 -4.92 13.77
CA TYR A 43 5.25 -6.06 13.17
C TYR A 43 6.76 -5.81 13.08
N TYR A 44 7.21 -4.59 12.77
CA TYR A 44 8.64 -4.28 12.74
C TYR A 44 9.29 -4.43 14.12
N GLU A 45 8.60 -4.02 15.18
CA GLU A 45 9.09 -4.14 16.55
C GLU A 45 9.07 -5.59 17.05
N LYS A 46 7.95 -6.31 16.87
CA LYS A 46 7.74 -7.64 17.47
C LYS A 46 8.12 -8.79 16.56
N LYS A 47 8.13 -8.56 15.24
CA LYS A 47 8.26 -9.57 14.18
C LYS A 47 7.23 -10.70 14.28
N ASP A 48 6.10 -10.44 14.96
CA ASP A 48 4.99 -11.38 15.13
C ASP A 48 3.65 -10.66 14.92
N TRP A 49 2.97 -10.99 13.83
CA TRP A 49 1.66 -10.44 13.48
C TRP A 49 0.56 -10.84 14.48
N ARG A 50 0.70 -11.96 15.20
CA ARG A 50 -0.28 -12.39 16.21
C ARG A 50 -0.27 -11.49 17.44
N ALA A 51 0.90 -10.96 17.78
CA ALA A 51 1.07 -10.00 18.87
C ALA A 51 0.58 -8.58 18.50
N CYS A 52 0.21 -8.37 17.23
CA CYS A 52 -0.31 -7.11 16.67
C CYS A 52 -1.80 -7.19 16.31
N LYS A 53 -2.54 -8.08 17.01
CA LYS A 53 -3.95 -8.31 16.75
C LYS A 53 -4.80 -7.05 16.96
N ALA A 54 -4.45 -6.20 17.92
CA ALA A 54 -5.18 -4.97 18.19
C ALA A 54 -5.08 -3.99 17.01
N GLU A 55 -3.89 -3.86 16.43
CA GLU A 55 -3.58 -3.03 15.28
C GLU A 55 -4.27 -3.58 14.02
N MET A 56 -4.25 -4.91 13.82
CA MET A 56 -5.01 -5.55 12.74
C MET A 56 -6.51 -5.29 12.86
N ASP A 57 -7.09 -5.37 14.06
CA ASP A 57 -8.52 -5.14 14.27
C ASP A 57 -8.89 -3.65 14.07
N ALA A 58 -7.99 -2.72 14.42
CA ALA A 58 -8.16 -1.30 14.11
C ALA A 58 -8.16 -1.06 12.58
N PHE A 59 -7.20 -1.66 11.87
CA PHE A 59 -7.14 -1.59 10.41
C PHE A 59 -8.40 -2.14 9.76
N ARG A 60 -8.88 -3.32 10.18
CA ARG A 60 -10.15 -3.91 9.67
C ARG A 60 -11.36 -3.00 9.91
N LYS A 61 -11.44 -2.34 11.07
CA LYS A 61 -12.54 -1.41 11.37
C LYS A 61 -12.50 -0.19 10.45
N CYS A 62 -11.31 0.39 10.23
CA CYS A 62 -11.16 1.47 9.26
C CYS A 62 -11.53 0.98 7.85
N TRP A 63 -11.03 -0.19 7.46
CA TRP A 63 -11.25 -0.79 6.14
C TRP A 63 -12.74 -0.95 5.82
N ALA A 64 -13.50 -1.54 6.76
CA ALA A 64 -14.94 -1.72 6.63
C ALA A 64 -15.69 -0.38 6.61
N LYS A 65 -15.28 0.58 7.45
CA LYS A 65 -15.89 1.92 7.50
C LYS A 65 -15.74 2.68 6.17
N HIS A 66 -14.61 2.50 5.50
CA HIS A 66 -14.32 3.14 4.21
C HIS A 66 -14.82 2.31 3.00
N GLY A 67 -15.48 1.17 3.22
CA GLY A 67 -16.06 0.35 2.15
C GLY A 67 -15.03 -0.29 1.23
N ASN A 68 -13.83 -0.56 1.75
CA ASN A 68 -12.71 -1.06 0.95
C ASN A 68 -12.79 -2.56 0.64
N ASP A 69 -13.83 -3.27 1.07
CA ASP A 69 -13.99 -4.72 0.90
C ASP A 69 -13.94 -5.16 -0.56
N GLN A 70 -14.44 -4.31 -1.48
CA GLN A 70 -14.41 -4.57 -2.92
C GLN A 70 -12.98 -4.52 -3.50
N ARG A 71 -12.02 -3.89 -2.80
CA ARG A 71 -10.62 -3.79 -3.24
C ARG A 71 -9.83 -5.08 -2.99
N THR A 72 -10.30 -5.93 -2.08
CA THR A 72 -9.70 -7.23 -1.74
C THR A 72 -10.52 -8.42 -2.24
N ALA A 73 -11.62 -8.16 -2.95
CA ALA A 73 -12.40 -9.21 -3.57
C ALA A 73 -11.56 -9.95 -4.62
N THR A 74 -11.45 -11.28 -4.48
CA THR A 74 -10.83 -12.13 -5.50
C THR A 74 -11.75 -12.14 -6.71
N LYS A 75 -11.23 -11.79 -7.90
CA LYS A 75 -11.98 -11.95 -9.15
C LYS A 75 -11.75 -13.37 -9.65
N ASP A 76 -12.78 -14.21 -9.58
CA ASP A 76 -12.84 -15.46 -10.33
C ASP A 76 -13.14 -15.11 -11.80
N VAL A 77 -12.08 -15.07 -12.63
CA VAL A 77 -12.18 -14.95 -14.10
C VAL A 77 -11.47 -16.13 -14.75
#